data_AF-A0A382TJ65-F1
#
_entry.id   AF-A0A382TJ65-F1
#
_cell.length_a   1.000
_cell.length_b   1.000
_cell.length_c   1.000
_cell.angle_alpha   90.00
_cell.angle_beta   90.00
_cell.angle_gamma   90.00
#
_symmetry.space_group_name_H-M   'P 1'
#
loop_
_entity.id
_entity.type
_entity.pdbx_description
1 polymer ?
#
loop_
_entity_poly.entity_id
_entity_poly.type
_entity_poly.pdbx_seq_one_letter_code
_entity_poly.pdbx_strand_id
1 'polypeptide(L)' 'MIEVDDFKAFDAHEVAGMLCLKYRTVTRYIQAGKIRARKIGKKYFVTEQDVKAFILAQETNVESAETNLYSGVIRED' A
#
# COMPACT_ATOMS: atom_id res chain seq x y z
N MET A 1 -3.00 2.07 17.49
CA MET A 1 -4.00 1.05 17.84
C MET A 1 -5.22 1.69 18.48
N ILE A 2 -6.36 1.64 17.81
CA ILE A 2 -7.68 1.81 18.45
C ILE A 2 -8.32 0.43 18.37
N GLU A 3 -8.64 -0.16 19.51
CA GLU A 3 -9.29 -1.45 19.61
C GLU A 3 -10.80 -1.22 19.74
N VAL A 4 -11.57 -1.71 18.77
CA VAL A 4 -13.03 -1.80 18.87
C VAL A 4 -13.39 -3.25 18.64
N ASP A 5 -13.61 -3.93 19.76
CA ASP A 5 -14.19 -5.27 20.04
C ASP A 5 -13.81 -6.48 19.16
N ASP A 6 -13.70 -6.42 17.83
CA ASP A 6 -13.39 -7.61 17.00
C ASP A 6 -12.76 -7.30 15.61
N PHE A 7 -12.51 -6.02 15.28
CA PHE A 7 -11.91 -5.65 13.98
C PHE A 7 -10.59 -4.93 14.14
N LYS A 8 -9.49 -5.65 13.88
CA LYS A 8 -8.16 -5.06 13.81
C LYS A 8 -8.03 -4.24 12.51
N ALA A 9 -8.21 -2.93 12.65
CA ALA A 9 -8.02 -1.96 11.59
C ALA A 9 -6.67 -1.24 11.78
N PHE A 10 -5.88 -1.22 10.72
CA PHE A 10 -4.58 -0.56 10.65
C PHE A 10 -4.71 0.81 9.98
N ASP A 11 -3.96 1.79 10.47
CA ASP A 11 -3.80 3.08 9.78
C ASP A 11 -2.94 2.87 8.51
N ALA A 12 -3.09 3.74 7.52
CA ALA A 12 -2.27 3.70 6.30
C ALA A 12 -0.76 3.80 6.58
N HIS A 13 -0.36 4.42 7.70
CA HIS A 13 1.03 4.41 8.17
C HIS A 13 1.51 3.04 8.64
N GLU A 14 0.67 2.29 9.35
CA GLU A 14 1.01 0.95 9.83
C GLU A 14 1.07 -0.04 8.66
N VAL A 15 0.12 0.06 7.72
CA VAL A 15 0.13 -0.72 6.47
C VAL A 15 1.39 -0.43 5.64
N ALA A 16 1.83 0.83 5.61
CA ALA A 16 3.08 1.21 4.96
C ALA A 16 4.30 0.53 5.59
N GLY A 17 4.35 0.45 6.93
CA GLY A 17 5.38 -0.28 7.65
C GLY A 17 5.38 -1.78 7.35
N MET A 18 4.19 -2.41 7.33
CA MET A 18 4.05 -3.84 7.04
C MET A 18 4.48 -4.22 5.62
N LEU A 19 4.15 -3.37 4.65
CA LEU A 19 4.50 -3.60 3.24
C LEU A 19 5.88 -3.04 2.86
N CYS A 20 6.60 -2.42 3.81
CA CYS A 20 7.84 -1.68 3.56
C CYS A 20 7.71 -0.65 2.42
N LEU A 21 6.55 0.01 2.34
CA LEU A 21 6.23 1.02 1.34
C LEU A 21 6.23 2.42 1.94
N LYS A 22 6.40 3.44 1.10
CA LYS A 22 6.17 4.83 1.51
C LYS A 22 4.67 5.06 1.72
N TYR A 23 4.31 5.87 2.72
CA TYR A 23 2.92 6.29 2.99
C TYR A 23 2.20 6.82 1.75
N ARG A 24 2.91 7.60 0.91
CA ARG A 24 2.37 8.14 -0.34
C ARG A 24 2.01 7.05 -1.36
N THR A 25 2.76 5.94 -1.38
CA THR A 25 2.47 4.80 -2.25
C THR A 25 1.21 4.08 -1.77
N VAL A 26 1.10 3.84 -0.45
CA VAL A 26 -0.08 3.19 0.13
C VAL A 26 -1.35 4.01 -0.11
N THR A 27 -1.31 5.32 0.15
CA THR A 27 -2.47 6.19 -0.12
C THR A 27 -2.84 6.24 -1.60
N ARG A 28 -1.86 6.23 -2.51
CA ARG A 28 -2.11 6.11 -3.96
C ARG A 28 -2.74 4.76 -4.33
N TYR A 29 -2.31 3.65 -3.71
CA TYR A 29 -2.87 2.33 -3.97
C TYR A 29 -4.30 2.19 -3.45
N ILE A 30 -4.59 2.83 -2.31
CA ILE A 30 -5.96 2.94 -1.79
C ILE A 30 -6.84 3.75 -2.76
N GLN A 31 -6.35 4.90 -3.23
CA GLN A 31 -7.08 5.75 -4.18
C GLN A 31 -7.30 5.07 -5.54
N ALA A 32 -6.33 4.28 -5.99
CA ALA A 32 -6.42 3.50 -7.22
C ALA A 32 -7.31 2.24 -7.08
N GLY A 33 -7.84 1.96 -5.89
CA GLY A 33 -8.68 0.78 -5.63
C GLY A 33 -7.91 -0.54 -5.56
N LYS A 34 -6.57 -0.50 -5.52
CA LYS A 34 -5.72 -1.69 -5.40
C LYS A 34 -5.74 -2.27 -3.99
N ILE A 35 -5.84 -1.41 -2.98
CA ILE A 35 -5.99 -1.79 -1.58
C ILE A 35 -7.37 -1.34 -1.14
N ARG A 36 -8.19 -2.29 -0.68
CA ARG A 36 -9.49 -1.96 -0.10
C ARG A 36 -9.26 -1.30 1.26
N ALA A 37 -9.75 -0.07 1.40
CA ALA A 37 -9.67 0.69 2.64
C ALA A 37 -10.95 1.47 2.85
N ARG A 38 -11.27 1.75 4.12
CA ARG A 38 -12.36 2.64 4.50
C ARG A 38 -11.80 3.97 4.96
N LYS A 39 -12.29 5.06 4.37
CA LYS A 39 -11.96 6.41 4.83
C LYS A 39 -12.85 6.77 6.01
N ILE A 40 -12.23 7.09 7.14
CA ILE A 40 -12.93 7.58 8.34
C ILE A 40 -12.31 8.93 8.69
N GLY A 41 -13.09 10.00 8.48
CA GLY A 41 -12.61 11.37 8.60
C GLY A 41 -11.47 11.68 7.62
N LYS A 42 -10.33 12.14 8.14
CA LYS A 42 -9.12 12.48 7.36
C LYS A 42 -8.15 11.30 7.18
N LYS A 43 -8.47 10.13 7.72
CA LYS A 43 -7.58 8.96 7.74
C LYS A 43 -8.17 7.80 6.93
N TYR A 44 -7.28 6.93 6.46
CA TYR A 44 -7.63 5.66 5.84
C TYR A 44 -7.38 4.54 6.83
N PHE A 45 -8.36 3.65 6.95
CA PHE A 45 -8.28 2.46 7.77
C PHE A 45 -8.40 1.23 6.87
N VAL A 46 -7.49 0.30 7.07
CA VAL A 46 -7.41 -0.95 6.31
C VAL A 46 -7.59 -2.11 7.28
N THR A 47 -8.42 -3.08 6.95
CA THR A 47 -8.57 -4.28 7.78
C THR A 47 -7.41 -5.24 7.54
N GLU A 48 -7.09 -6.08 8.53
CA GLU A 48 -6.09 -7.13 8.35
C GLU A 48 -6.38 -8.06 7.16
N GLN A 49 -7.66 -8.36 6.96
CA GLN A 49 -8.14 -9.21 5.87
C GLN A 49 -7.81 -8.60 4.51
N ASP A 50 -7.97 -7.28 4.36
CA ASP A 50 -7.67 -6.58 3.11
C ASP A 50 -6.17 -6.48 2.83
N VAL A 51 -5.34 -6.34 3.87
CA VAL A 51 -3.87 -6.38 3.71
C VAL A 51 -3.43 -7.77 3.26
N LYS A 52 -3.95 -8.83 3.88
CA LYS A 52 -3.67 -10.22 3.48
C LYS A 52 -4.14 -10.50 2.06
N ALA A 53 -5.34 -10.05 1.70
CA ALA A 53 -5.87 -10.17 0.34
C ALA A 53 -4.99 -9.44 -0.68
N PHE A 54 -4.43 -8.28 -0.32
CA PHE A 54 -3.50 -7.54 -1.18
C PHE A 54 -2.21 -8.31 -1.43
N ILE A 55 -1.62 -8.95 -0.40
CA ILE A 55 -0.41 -9.76 -0.55
C ILE A 55 -0.67 -10.96 -1.46
N LEU A 56 -1.78 -11.68 -1.25
CA LEU A 56 -2.16 -12.82 -2.10
C LEU A 56 -2.42 -12.39 -3.56
N ALA A 57 -3.04 -11.24 -3.77
CA ALA A 57 -3.27 -10.72 -5.13
C ALA A 57 -1.96 -10.37 -5.85
N GLN A 58 -0.93 -9.91 -5.13
CA GLN A 58 0.38 -9.60 -5.70
C GLN A 58 1.13 -10.85 -6.18
N GLU A 59 1.00 -11.99 -5.48
CA GLU A 59 1.61 -13.26 -5.90
C GLU A 59 1.08 -13.77 -7.26
N THR A 60 -0.17 -13.41 -7.59
CA THR A 60 -0.80 -13.79 -8.88
C THR A 60 -0.46 -12.87 -10.06
N ASN A 61 0.28 -11.78 -9.84
CA ASN A 61 0.53 -10.73 -10.84
C ASN A 61 2.03 -10.49 -11.08
N VAL A 62 2.85 -11.55 -11.03
CA VAL A 62 4.31 -11.48 -11.25
C VAL A 62 4.69 -11.70 -12.72
N GLU A 63 3.81 -11.38 -13.67
CA GLU A 63 4.21 -11.12 -15.06
C GLU A 63 3.87 -9.66 -15.38
N SER A 64 4.86 -8.90 -15.85
CA SER A 64 4.78 -7.50 -16.30
C SER A 64 4.88 -6.37 -15.26
N ALA A 65 6.07 -6.21 -14.66
CA ALA A 65 6.54 -4.87 -14.28
C ALA A 65 8.07 -4.74 -14.39
N GLU A 66 8.64 -5.06 -15.55
CA GLU A 66 9.86 -4.40 -15.98
C GLU A 66 9.50 -2.99 -16.44
N THR A 67 9.92 -1.94 -15.73
CA THR A 67 10.55 -0.78 -16.42
C THR A 67 11.31 0.16 -15.48
N ASN A 68 12.55 0.41 -15.92
CA ASN A 68 13.40 1.58 -15.69
C ASN A 68 14.04 1.77 -14.32
N LEU A 69 15.16 1.06 -14.14
CA LEU A 69 16.36 1.56 -13.47
C LEU A 69 16.69 2.97 -14.01
N TYR A 70 16.98 3.92 -13.12
CA TYR A 70 17.40 5.28 -13.46
C TYR A 70 18.56 5.27 -14.47
N SER A 71 18.28 5.49 -15.76
CA SER A 71 19.24 6.05 -16.71
C SER A 71 19.35 7.56 -16.45
N GLY A 72 19.95 7.90 -15.32
CA GLY A 72 20.37 9.27 -15.05
C GLY A 72 21.61 9.61 -15.88
N VAL A 73 21.42 9.85 -17.18
CA VAL A 73 22.39 10.56 -18.01
C VAL A 73 22.38 12.01 -17.57
N ILE A 74 23.36 12.42 -16.75
CA ILE A 74 23.78 13.82 -16.67
C ILE A 74 25.24 13.85 -17.10
N ARG A 75 25.47 14.60 -18.17
CA ARG A 75 26.70 14.73 -18.94
C ARG A 75 27.81 15.37 -18.10
N GLU A 76 29.05 14.92 -18.33
CA GLU A 76 30.24 15.72 -18.08
C GLU A 76 30.23 16.90 -19.06
N ASP A 77 30.36 18.12 -18.53
CA ASP A 77 30.92 19.32 -19.17
C ASP A 77 31.38 20.30 -18.07
#